data_AF-A0A1E5V1Z0-F1
#
_entry.id   AF-A0A1E5V1Z0-F1
#
_cell.length_a   1.000
_cell.length_b   1.000
_cell.length_c   1.000
_cell.angle_alpha   90.00
_cell.angle_beta   90.00
_cell.angle_gamma   90.00
#
_symmetry.space_group_name_H-M   'P 1'
#
loop_
_entity.id
_entity.type
_entity.pdbx_description
1 polymer ?
#
loop_
_entity_poly.entity_id
_entity_poly.type
_entity_poly.pdbx_seq_one_letter_code
_entity_poly.pdbx_strand_id
1 'polypeptide(L)'
;AAPRPWCCRRPPRPPPVRRSVAPWEKNFCESRGVPWRKVTDQSAGLNAEGPGGRVARWDDSGAVEALLAARKRYWAEINGGIRLPHAGGVPPLPDSDMYIDVVVEDDDGGAVDPEVEAEYEAAVRDMERAREESARLHAAKLRDDFVPVPTGWDA
;
A
#
# COMPACT_ATOMS: atom_id res chain seq x y z
N ALA A 1 6.25 49.78 13.74
CA ALA A 1 6.04 48.43 13.19
C ALA A 1 5.49 48.57 11.78
N ALA A 2 6.22 48.12 10.76
CA ALA A 2 5.76 48.19 9.37
C ALA A 2 4.86 46.99 9.03
N PRO A 3 3.75 47.16 8.31
CA PRO A 3 2.86 46.07 7.94
C PRO A 3 3.50 45.19 6.85
N ARG A 4 3.33 43.86 6.96
CA ARG A 4 3.89 42.86 6.03
C ARG A 4 3.18 42.95 4.67
N PRO A 5 3.89 43.05 3.53
CA PRO A 5 3.27 43.41 2.24
C PRO A 5 2.76 42.22 1.39
N TRP A 6 2.35 41.11 2.01
CA TRP A 6 2.02 39.88 1.26
C TRP A 6 0.62 39.38 1.56
N CYS A 7 -0.39 40.20 1.26
CA CYS A 7 -1.74 39.70 1.00
C CYS A 7 -1.85 39.34 -0.49
N CYS A 8 -1.23 38.24 -0.89
CA CYS A 8 -1.61 37.57 -2.13
C CYS A 8 -3.07 37.13 -1.96
N ARG A 9 -4.01 37.88 -2.56
CA ARG A 9 -5.40 37.42 -2.69
C ARG A 9 -5.36 36.06 -3.35
N ARG A 10 -5.80 35.03 -2.61
CA ARG A 10 -5.99 33.69 -3.17
C ARG A 10 -6.91 33.86 -4.39
N PRO A 11 -6.52 33.40 -5.59
CA PRO A 11 -7.41 33.49 -6.74
C PRO A 11 -8.75 32.83 -6.39
N PRO A 12 -9.88 33.36 -6.88
CA PRO A 12 -11.18 32.77 -6.61
C PRO A 12 -11.11 31.29 -7.00
N ARG A 13 -11.50 30.41 -6.06
CA ARG A 13 -11.60 28.98 -6.38
C ARG A 13 -12.55 28.86 -7.57
N PRO A 14 -12.16 28.15 -8.65
CA PRO A 14 -13.11 27.86 -9.70
C PRO A 14 -14.34 27.19 -9.07
N PRO A 15 -15.55 27.45 -9.59
CA PRO A 15 -16.75 26.77 -9.10
C PRO A 15 -16.48 25.27 -9.12
N PRO A 16 -16.95 24.51 -8.11
CA PRO A 16 -16.76 23.07 -8.08
C PRO A 16 -17.35 22.53 -9.38
N VAL A 17 -16.46 22.10 -10.29
CA VAL A 17 -16.86 21.38 -11.49
C VAL A 17 -17.51 20.12 -10.94
N ARG A 18 -18.84 20.06 -11.01
CA ARG A 18 -19.58 18.82 -10.78
C ARG A 18 -19.13 17.90 -11.89
N ARG A 19 -18.08 17.12 -11.65
CA ARG A 19 -17.69 16.03 -12.52
C ARG A 19 -18.81 15.01 -12.39
N SER A 20 -19.84 15.16 -13.21
CA SER A 20 -20.81 14.09 -13.40
C SER A 20 -20.02 12.93 -14.00
N VAL A 21 -20.05 11.78 -13.32
CA VAL A 21 -19.51 10.53 -13.82
C VAL A 21 -20.05 10.29 -15.22
N ALA A 22 -19.19 9.85 -16.15
CA ALA A 22 -19.61 9.59 -17.51
C ALA A 22 -20.65 8.44 -17.52
N PRO A 23 -21.74 8.54 -18.31
CA PRO A 23 -22.80 7.52 -18.29
C PRO A 23 -22.33 6.09 -18.53
N TRP A 24 -21.23 5.91 -19.28
CA TRP A 24 -20.67 4.61 -19.56
C TRP A 24 -20.12 3.91 -18.31
N GLU A 25 -19.58 4.65 -17.33
CA GLU A 25 -19.03 4.08 -16.09
C GLU A 25 -20.14 3.45 -15.27
N LYS A 26 -21.29 4.13 -15.18
CA LYS A 26 -22.49 3.61 -14.52
C LYS A 26 -23.00 2.34 -15.21
N ASN A 27 -23.13 2.38 -16.53
CA ASN A 27 -23.62 1.25 -17.32
C ASN A 27 -22.67 0.04 -17.24
N PHE A 28 -21.35 0.28 -17.18
CA PHE A 28 -20.36 -0.77 -17.01
C PHE A 28 -20.47 -1.44 -15.63
N CYS A 29 -20.58 -0.65 -14.55
CA CYS A 29 -20.76 -1.21 -13.21
C CYS A 29 -22.04 -2.06 -13.14
N GLU A 30 -23.16 -1.55 -13.67
CA GLU A 30 -24.43 -2.27 -13.69
C GLU A 30 -24.35 -3.56 -14.52
N SER A 31 -23.66 -3.55 -15.67
CA SER A 31 -23.47 -4.76 -16.50
C SER A 31 -22.58 -5.82 -15.85
N ARG A 32 -21.68 -5.42 -14.94
CA ARG A 32 -20.87 -6.32 -14.11
C ARG A 32 -21.57 -6.74 -12.82
N GLY A 33 -22.84 -6.36 -12.62
CA GLY A 33 -23.60 -6.69 -11.42
C GLY A 33 -23.20 -5.88 -10.18
N VAL A 34 -22.48 -4.77 -10.35
CA VAL A 34 -22.09 -3.85 -9.27
C VAL A 34 -23.07 -2.68 -9.24
N PRO A 35 -23.97 -2.60 -8.24
CA PRO A 35 -24.91 -1.49 -8.15
C PRO A 35 -24.17 -0.16 -8.05
N TRP A 36 -24.59 0.83 -8.84
CA TRP A 36 -23.94 2.15 -8.88
C TRP A 36 -23.81 2.79 -7.49
N ARG A 37 -24.79 2.56 -6.62
CA ARG A 37 -24.74 3.01 -5.22
C ARG A 37 -23.54 2.45 -4.45
N LYS A 38 -23.10 1.20 -4.68
CA LYS A 38 -21.90 0.65 -4.01
C LYS A 38 -20.63 1.42 -4.37
N VAL A 39 -20.57 1.98 -5.58
CA VAL A 39 -19.40 2.74 -6.08
C VAL A 39 -19.43 4.19 -5.61
N THR A 40 -20.61 4.83 -5.65
CA THR A 40 -20.72 6.26 -5.29
C THR A 40 -20.89 6.53 -3.81
N ASP A 41 -21.48 5.59 -3.10
CA ASP A 41 -21.76 5.73 -1.68
C ASP A 41 -20.65 5.02 -0.91
N GLN A 42 -19.71 5.81 -0.41
CA GLN A 42 -18.63 5.36 0.47
C GLN A 42 -19.16 4.53 1.64
N SER A 43 -20.40 4.77 2.07
CA SER A 43 -21.02 4.00 3.13
C SER A 43 -21.57 2.65 2.66
N ALA A 44 -22.01 2.53 1.40
CA ALA A 44 -22.54 1.30 0.84
C ALA A 44 -21.46 0.32 0.36
N GLY A 45 -20.28 0.82 -0.03
CA GLY A 45 -19.16 -0.03 -0.45
C GLY A 45 -18.35 -0.60 0.72
N LEU A 46 -18.10 0.20 1.77
CA LEU A 46 -17.23 -0.19 2.89
C LEU A 46 -17.97 -0.81 4.09
N ASN A 47 -19.24 -0.47 4.33
CA ASN A 47 -20.00 -0.96 5.51
C ASN A 47 -20.89 -2.17 5.22
N ALA A 48 -21.07 -2.58 3.96
CA ALA A 48 -22.15 -3.50 3.59
C ALA A 48 -21.76 -4.99 3.60
N GLU A 49 -20.47 -5.33 3.53
CA GLU A 49 -20.03 -6.70 3.27
C GLU A 49 -19.31 -7.29 4.49
N GLY A 50 -20.08 -7.58 5.54
CA GLY A 50 -19.62 -8.36 6.68
C GLY A 50 -20.55 -8.22 7.90
N PRO A 51 -20.73 -9.27 8.73
CA PRO A 51 -21.52 -9.18 9.95
C PRO A 51 -20.93 -8.08 10.85
N GLY A 52 -21.67 -6.97 10.97
CA GLY A 52 -21.36 -5.83 11.84
C GLY A 52 -20.71 -4.60 11.20
N GLY A 53 -20.53 -4.52 9.88
CA GLY A 53 -19.97 -3.31 9.22
C GLY A 53 -18.59 -2.88 9.77
N ARG A 54 -17.82 -3.85 10.26
CA ARG A 54 -16.60 -3.63 11.06
C ARG A 54 -15.41 -3.13 10.24
N VAL A 55 -15.34 -3.46 8.95
CA VAL A 55 -14.21 -3.07 8.08
C VAL A 55 -14.11 -1.55 7.94
N ALA A 56 -15.24 -0.86 7.80
CA ALA A 56 -15.30 0.60 7.73
C ALA A 56 -15.07 1.30 9.08
N ARG A 57 -15.10 0.57 10.19
CA ARG A 57 -14.93 1.08 11.56
C ARG A 57 -13.66 0.53 12.20
N TRP A 58 -12.60 0.39 11.41
CA TRP A 58 -11.31 0.03 11.97
C TRP A 58 -10.82 1.18 12.86
N ASP A 59 -10.55 0.87 14.12
CA ASP A 59 -9.82 1.73 15.04
C ASP A 59 -8.35 1.88 14.58
N ASP A 60 -8.00 3.05 14.08
CA ASP A 60 -6.66 3.42 13.60
C ASP A 60 -5.80 4.09 14.67
N SER A 61 -6.26 4.14 15.93
CA SER A 61 -5.54 4.78 17.03
C SER A 61 -4.11 4.25 17.20
N GLY A 62 -3.90 2.94 17.04
CA GLY A 62 -2.56 2.34 17.09
C GLY A 62 -1.61 2.87 16.01
N ALA A 63 -2.11 3.12 14.79
CA ALA A 63 -1.32 3.70 13.71
C ALA A 63 -0.94 5.16 14.00
N VAL A 64 -1.87 5.93 14.59
CA VAL A 64 -1.62 7.31 15.01
C VAL A 64 -0.53 7.36 16.08
N GLU A 65 -0.60 6.50 17.10
CA GLU A 65 0.40 6.41 18.16
C GLU A 65 1.78 6.03 17.61
N ALA A 66 1.84 5.02 16.73
CA ALA A 66 3.08 4.60 16.09
C ALA A 66 3.73 5.74 15.27
N LEU A 67 2.94 6.50 14.52
CA LEU A 67 3.41 7.64 13.74
C LEU A 67 3.95 8.77 14.65
N LEU A 68 3.22 9.11 15.72
CA LEU A 68 3.66 10.12 16.67
C LEU A 68 4.94 9.69 17.41
N ALA A 69 5.07 8.40 17.73
CA ALA A 69 6.29 7.85 18.33
C ALA A 69 7.48 7.92 17.35
N ALA A 70 7.29 7.51 16.09
CA ALA A 70 8.31 7.61 15.05
C ALA A 70 8.76 9.06 14.82
N ARG A 71 7.80 10.00 14.77
CA ARG A 71 8.11 11.44 14.67
C ARG A 71 8.98 11.94 15.83
N LYS A 72 8.71 11.50 17.06
CA LYS A 72 9.53 11.84 18.23
C LYS A 72 10.97 11.29 18.11
N ARG A 73 11.12 10.04 17.62
CA ARG A 73 12.44 9.43 17.36
C ARG A 73 13.22 10.22 16.31
N TYR A 74 12.59 10.49 15.17
CA TYR A 74 13.19 11.28 14.09
C TYR A 74 13.61 12.67 14.58
N TRP A 75 12.76 13.35 15.34
CA TRP A 75 13.09 14.66 15.90
C TRP A 75 14.30 14.61 16.84
N ALA A 76 14.39 13.57 17.68
CA ALA A 76 15.54 13.40 18.55
C ALA A 76 16.83 13.16 17.74
N GLU A 77 16.77 12.33 16.70
CA GLU A 77 17.90 12.02 15.82
C GLU A 77 18.47 13.28 15.14
N ILE A 78 17.61 14.07 14.48
CA ILE A 78 18.05 15.28 13.77
C ILE A 78 18.55 16.39 14.70
N ASN A 79 18.23 16.33 16.00
CA ASN A 79 18.68 17.28 17.02
C ASN A 79 19.78 16.70 17.93
N GLY A 80 20.49 15.66 17.51
CA GLY A 80 21.66 15.14 18.23
C GLY A 80 21.32 14.38 19.53
N GLY A 81 20.17 13.72 19.58
CA GLY A 81 19.75 12.89 20.71
C GLY A 81 19.21 13.66 21.91
N ILE A 82 18.93 14.96 21.77
CA ILE A 82 18.35 15.79 22.85
C ILE A 82 16.96 15.27 23.21
N ARG A 83 16.77 14.92 24.48
CA ARG A 83 15.47 14.50 25.02
C ARG A 83 14.47 15.66 24.93
N LEU A 84 13.26 15.36 24.46
CA LEU A 84 12.17 16.33 24.44
C LEU A 84 11.88 16.79 25.88
N PRO A 85 11.96 18.10 26.18
CA PRO A 85 11.87 18.61 27.56
C PRO A 85 10.52 18.35 28.26
N HIS A 86 9.49 17.93 27.51
CA HIS A 86 8.12 17.71 28.01
C HIS A 86 7.55 16.32 27.68
N ALA A 87 8.33 15.43 27.05
CA ALA A 87 7.91 14.07 26.76
C ALA A 87 8.96 13.16 27.38
N GLY A 88 8.57 12.28 28.31
CA GLY A 88 9.42 11.44 29.17
C GLY A 88 10.38 10.48 28.45
N GLY A 89 11.26 10.99 27.60
CA GLY A 89 12.21 10.24 26.78
C GLY A 89 11.79 10.08 25.31
N VAL A 90 12.73 9.53 24.54
CA VAL A 90 12.49 9.06 23.17
C VAL A 90 11.80 7.70 23.26
N PRO A 91 10.65 7.48 22.58
CA PRO A 91 9.97 6.19 22.61
C PRO A 91 10.91 5.08 22.06
N PRO A 92 11.03 3.92 22.74
CA PRO A 92 11.82 2.80 22.23
C PRO A 92 11.26 2.33 20.89
N LEU A 93 12.05 1.64 20.07
CA LEU A 93 11.52 0.99 18.87
C LEU A 93 10.42 -0.01 19.26
N PRO A 94 9.35 -0.11 18.46
CA PRO A 94 8.39 -1.19 18.66
C PRO A 94 9.13 -2.52 18.47
N ASP A 95 8.75 -3.53 19.24
CA ASP A 95 9.19 -4.90 19.00
C ASP A 95 8.70 -5.33 17.60
N SER A 96 9.56 -5.99 16.82
CA SER A 96 9.18 -6.50 15.50
C SER A 96 8.03 -7.48 15.59
N ASP A 97 7.94 -8.19 16.70
CA ASP A 97 6.99 -9.27 16.91
C ASP A 97 5.74 -8.80 17.65
N MET A 98 5.66 -7.51 17.99
CA MET A 98 4.54 -6.92 18.76
C MET A 98 3.16 -7.10 18.14
N TYR A 99 3.10 -7.28 16.82
CA TYR A 99 1.86 -7.47 16.06
C TYR A 99 1.81 -8.84 15.36
N ILE A 100 2.78 -9.72 15.64
CA ILE A 100 2.78 -11.08 15.13
C ILE A 100 2.11 -11.92 16.20
N ASP A 101 0.92 -12.44 15.88
CA ASP A 101 0.29 -13.43 16.75
C ASP A 101 1.24 -14.62 16.89
N VAL A 102 1.49 -15.06 18.13
CA VAL A 102 2.25 -16.28 18.37
C VAL A 102 1.47 -17.41 17.71
N VAL A 103 2.01 -17.93 16.61
CA VAL A 103 1.53 -19.17 16.03
C VAL A 103 1.92 -20.25 17.05
N VAL A 104 0.97 -20.60 17.91
CA VAL A 104 1.09 -21.79 18.73
C VAL A 104 0.99 -22.94 17.75
N GLU A 105 2.14 -23.47 17.33
CA GLU A 105 2.17 -24.83 16.82
C GLU A 105 1.57 -25.67 17.95
N ASP A 106 0.38 -26.24 17.74
CA ASP A 106 -0.24 -27.12 18.73
C ASP A 106 0.83 -28.10 19.23
N ASP A 107 0.95 -28.29 20.55
CA ASP A 107 1.99 -29.11 21.21
C ASP A 107 2.10 -30.57 20.67
N ASP A 108 1.14 -30.98 19.83
CA ASP A 108 1.13 -32.22 19.06
C ASP A 108 1.88 -32.15 17.72
N GLY A 109 2.56 -31.04 17.41
CA GLY A 109 3.32 -30.86 16.16
C GLY A 109 2.41 -31.03 14.95
N GLY A 110 1.31 -30.25 14.94
CA GLY A 110 0.18 -30.35 14.01
C GLY A 110 0.62 -30.88 12.65
N ALA A 111 0.39 -32.18 12.44
CA ALA A 111 0.86 -32.87 11.25
C ALA A 111 0.25 -32.17 10.04
N VAL A 112 1.09 -31.42 9.31
CA VAL A 112 0.69 -30.82 8.03
C VAL A 112 0.18 -31.96 7.17
N ASP A 113 -1.03 -31.80 6.63
CA ASP A 113 -1.64 -32.80 5.77
C ASP A 113 -0.64 -33.15 4.64
N PRO A 114 -0.22 -34.41 4.51
CA PRO A 114 0.78 -34.80 3.50
C PRO A 114 0.32 -34.48 2.06
N GLU A 115 -0.98 -34.35 1.81
CA GLU A 115 -1.49 -33.87 0.53
C GLU A 115 -1.18 -32.39 0.31
N VAL A 116 -1.35 -31.56 1.34
CA VAL A 116 -1.02 -30.12 1.32
C VAL A 116 0.48 -29.90 1.18
N GLU A 117 1.30 -30.68 1.86
CA GLU A 117 2.76 -30.62 1.73
C GLU A 117 3.21 -30.99 0.31
N ALA A 118 2.62 -32.04 -0.27
CA ALA A 118 2.93 -32.46 -1.65
C ALA A 118 2.51 -31.41 -2.69
N GLU A 119 1.35 -30.76 -2.50
CA GLU A 119 0.90 -29.67 -3.37
C GLU A 119 1.84 -28.46 -3.26
N TYR A 120 2.25 -28.10 -2.05
CA TYR A 120 3.22 -27.02 -1.82
C TYR A 120 4.55 -27.30 -2.52
N GLU A 121 5.11 -28.50 -2.35
CA GLU A 121 6.34 -28.90 -3.03
C GLU A 121 6.20 -28.83 -4.57
N ALA A 122 5.06 -29.26 -5.11
CA ALA A 122 4.79 -29.19 -6.54
C ALA A 122 4.75 -27.74 -7.03
N ALA A 123 4.07 -26.86 -6.28
CA ALA A 123 3.97 -25.43 -6.60
C ALA A 123 5.35 -24.73 -6.56
N VAL A 124 6.19 -25.07 -5.57
CA VAL A 124 7.57 -24.57 -5.49
C VAL A 124 8.37 -25.00 -6.73
N ARG A 125 8.30 -26.27 -7.10
CA ARG A 125 8.97 -26.79 -8.31
C ARG A 125 8.49 -26.10 -9.59
N ASP A 126 7.20 -25.80 -9.70
CA ASP A 126 6.65 -25.03 -10.83
C ASP A 126 7.17 -23.59 -10.87
N MET A 127 7.22 -22.92 -9.72
CA MET A 127 7.76 -21.56 -9.62
C MET A 127 9.24 -21.50 -10.02
N GLU A 128 10.05 -22.48 -9.60
CA GLU A 128 11.46 -22.58 -9.99
C GLU A 128 11.62 -22.77 -11.50
N ARG A 129 10.84 -23.67 -12.11
CA ARG A 129 10.82 -23.85 -13.58
C ARG A 129 10.44 -22.55 -14.30
N ALA A 130 9.40 -21.86 -13.85
CA ALA A 130 8.97 -20.59 -14.43
C ALA A 130 10.05 -19.50 -14.31
N ARG A 131 10.77 -19.47 -13.18
CA ARG A 131 11.89 -18.55 -12.96
C ARG A 131 13.05 -18.84 -13.91
N GLU A 132 13.40 -20.12 -14.10
CA GLU A 132 14.43 -20.54 -15.04
C GLU A 132 14.06 -20.24 -16.49
N GLU A 133 12.82 -20.50 -16.89
CA GLU A 133 12.32 -20.18 -18.22
C GLU A 133 12.36 -18.66 -18.47
N SER A 134 11.91 -17.87 -17.49
CA SER A 134 12.02 -16.41 -17.55
C SER A 134 13.47 -15.96 -17.69
N ALA A 135 14.39 -16.51 -16.90
CA ALA A 135 15.83 -16.21 -17.02
C ALA A 135 16.38 -16.57 -18.40
N ARG A 136 15.98 -17.73 -18.96
CA ARG A 136 16.35 -18.17 -20.31
C ARG A 136 15.81 -17.23 -21.38
N LEU A 137 14.54 -16.81 -21.29
CA LEU A 137 13.93 -15.85 -22.22
C LEU A 137 14.60 -14.48 -22.14
N HIS A 138 14.94 -14.01 -20.93
CA HIS A 138 15.70 -12.78 -20.75
C HIS A 138 17.11 -12.87 -21.35
N ALA A 139 17.82 -13.98 -21.14
CA ALA A 139 19.12 -14.21 -21.76
C ALA A 139 19.05 -14.30 -23.29
N ALA A 140 17.99 -14.92 -23.83
CA ALA A 140 17.75 -14.99 -25.28
C ALA A 140 17.42 -13.62 -25.88
N LYS A 141 16.62 -12.77 -25.18
CA LYS A 141 16.36 -11.38 -25.57
C LYS A 141 17.61 -10.50 -25.56
N LEU A 142 18.60 -10.80 -24.72
CA LEU A 142 19.88 -10.09 -24.71
C LEU A 142 20.81 -10.46 -25.87
N ARG A 143 20.48 -11.48 -26.68
CA ARG A 143 21.22 -11.85 -27.91
C ARG A 143 20.75 -11.09 -29.14
N ASP A 144 20.33 -9.85 -28.99
CA ASP A 144 20.13 -8.98 -30.14
C ASP A 144 21.44 -8.23 -30.35
N ASP A 145 22.16 -8.55 -31.43
CA ASP A 145 23.29 -7.79 -31.97
C ASP A 145 22.83 -6.40 -32.49
N PHE A 146 21.69 -5.90 -31.99
CA PHE A 146 21.13 -4.60 -32.26
C PHE A 146 22.00 -3.55 -31.58
N VAL A 147 23.04 -3.14 -32.29
CA VAL A 147 23.65 -1.83 -32.08
C VAL A 147 22.64 -0.81 -32.62
N PRO A 148 21.99 0.00 -31.77
CA PRO A 148 21.14 1.07 -32.28
C PRO A 148 22.02 2.02 -33.08
N VAL A 149 21.94 1.94 -34.41
CA VAL A 149 22.55 2.93 -35.31
C VAL A 149 21.68 4.18 -35.20
N PRO A 150 22.21 5.33 -34.75
CA PRO A 150 21.45 6.57 -34.73
C PRO A 150 21.16 6.97 -36.18
N THR A 151 19.96 6.65 -36.67
CA THR A 151 19.51 7.13 -37.99
C THR A 151 19.11 8.60 -37.84
N GLY A 152 20.06 9.51 -37.99
CA GLY A 152 19.75 10.95 -37.91
C GLY A 152 20.92 11.94 -37.94
N TRP A 153 22.16 11.53 -38.20
CA TRP A 153 23.30 12.46 -38.25
C TRP A 153 24.10 12.43 -39.56
N ASP A 154 23.56 11.80 -40.60
CA ASP A 154 24.12 11.91 -41.95
C ASP A 154 23.21 12.80 -42.82
N ALA A 155 23.71 14.01 -43.07
CA ALA A 155 23.25 15.11 -43.94
C ALA A 155 22.19 16.09 -43.38
#